data_AF-A0A972Z2K3-F1
#
_entry.id   AF-A0A972Z2K3-F1
#
_cell.length_a   1.000
_cell.length_b   1.000
_cell.length_c   1.000
_cell.angle_alpha   90.00
_cell.angle_beta   90.00
_cell.angle_gamma   90.00
#
_symmetry.space_group_name_H-M   'P 1'
#
loop_
_entity.id
_entity.type
_entity.pdbx_description
1 polymer ?
#
loop_
_entity_poly.entity_id
_entity_poly.type
_entity_poly.pdbx_seq_one_letter_code
_entity_poly.pdbx_strand_id
1 'polypeptide(L)'
;MLFSLSDLCVKLQQQRWGGQINFCPSGQTLTHETMTAHQDWLEQNIHFSFGEKIIVVSTPTPETVSTLLWLWHKGAVVVPVKHDMQMDAIQKIADDCHAHAVIKDQDITELEP
;
A
#
# COMPACT_ATOMS: atom_id res chain seq x y z
N MET A 1 8.40 -21.70 -8.81
CA MET A 1 8.10 -20.65 -7.81
C MET A 1 7.12 -19.69 -8.48
N LEU A 2 5.98 -19.39 -7.85
CA LEU A 2 4.96 -18.48 -8.40
C LEU A 2 5.45 -17.04 -8.24
N PHE A 3 5.46 -16.26 -9.32
CA PHE A 3 5.76 -14.83 -9.25
C PHE A 3 4.60 -14.11 -8.56
N SER A 4 4.89 -13.36 -7.51
CA SER A 4 3.94 -12.60 -6.71
C SER A 4 4.17 -11.09 -6.85
N LEU A 5 3.24 -10.29 -6.34
CA LEU A 5 3.42 -8.82 -6.30
C LEU A 5 4.55 -8.39 -5.35
N SER A 6 4.89 -9.22 -4.35
CA SER A 6 6.09 -9.02 -3.53
C SER A 6 7.37 -9.10 -4.36
N ASP A 7 7.46 -10.02 -5.32
CA ASP A 7 8.62 -10.14 -6.22
C ASP A 7 8.77 -8.91 -7.13
N LEU A 8 7.67 -8.23 -7.45
CA LEU A 8 7.70 -6.97 -8.19
C LEU A 8 8.34 -5.86 -7.35
N CYS A 9 8.03 -5.76 -6.05
CA CYS A 9 8.67 -4.82 -5.13
C CYS A 9 10.20 -5.02 -5.10
N VAL A 10 10.66 -6.27 -4.98
CA VAL A 10 12.09 -6.61 -4.98
C VAL A 10 12.76 -6.18 -6.30
N LYS A 11 12.14 -6.45 -7.45
CA LYS A 11 12.68 -6.04 -8.75
C LYS A 11 12.75 -4.53 -8.92
N LEU A 12 11.74 -3.80 -8.43
CA LEU A 12 11.73 -2.35 -8.41
C LEU A 12 12.89 -1.81 -7.56
N GLN A 13 13.04 -2.29 -6.32
CA GLN A 13 14.12 -1.90 -5.41
C GLN A 13 15.52 -2.16 -5.99
N GLN A 14 15.68 -3.27 -6.72
CA GLN A 14 16.93 -3.63 -7.39
C GLN A 14 17.16 -2.91 -8.74
N GLN A 15 16.25 -2.02 -9.15
CA GLN A 15 16.26 -1.37 -10.47
C GLN A 15 16.32 -2.36 -11.64
N ARG A 16 15.72 -3.55 -11.46
CA ARG A 16 15.66 -4.63 -12.46
C ARG A 16 14.30 -4.75 -13.14
N TRP A 17 13.36 -3.88 -12.80
CA TRP A 17 12.08 -3.79 -13.49
C TRP A 17 12.20 -2.86 -14.70
N GLY A 18 11.88 -3.37 -15.89
CA GLY A 18 11.89 -2.61 -17.15
C GLY A 18 10.52 -2.10 -17.59
N GLY A 19 9.50 -2.17 -16.73
CA GLY A 19 8.16 -1.65 -17.03
C GLY A 19 8.00 -0.17 -16.65
N GLN A 20 6.82 0.37 -16.92
CA GLN A 20 6.44 1.72 -16.51
C GLN A 20 4.99 1.72 -16.01
N ILE A 21 4.73 2.47 -14.93
CA ILE A 21 3.38 2.71 -14.40
C ILE A 21 3.14 4.21 -14.44
N ASN A 22 2.11 4.61 -15.18
CA ASN A 22 1.68 6.00 -15.32
C ASN A 22 0.34 6.20 -14.65
N PHE A 23 0.15 7.34 -14.01
CA PHE A 23 -1.06 7.68 -13.28
C PHE A 23 -1.87 8.72 -14.04
N CYS A 24 -3.16 8.45 -14.23
CA CYS A 24 -4.10 9.35 -14.88
C CYS A 24 -5.07 9.89 -13.83
N PRO A 25 -5.37 11.21 -13.81
CA PRO A 25 -4.97 12.24 -14.78
C PRO A 25 -3.64 12.95 -14.47
N SER A 26 -2.95 12.61 -13.36
CA SER A 26 -1.79 13.40 -12.90
C SER A 26 -0.58 13.38 -13.85
N GLY A 27 -0.47 12.38 -14.73
CA GLY A 27 0.69 12.16 -15.59
C GLY A 27 1.94 11.72 -14.83
N GLN A 28 1.83 11.50 -13.52
CA GLN A 28 2.96 11.02 -12.70
C GLN A 28 3.37 9.62 -13.14
N THR A 29 4.64 9.29 -12.91
CA THR A 29 5.21 7.97 -13.15
C THR A 29 5.73 7.42 -11.83
N LEU A 30 5.55 6.13 -11.58
CA LEU A 30 6.21 5.47 -10.46
C LEU A 30 7.72 5.35 -10.76
N THR A 31 8.57 6.04 -9.99
CA THR A 31 10.02 5.92 -10.11
C THR A 31 10.61 5.19 -8.91
N HIS A 32 11.84 4.68 -9.05
CA HIS A 32 12.58 4.05 -7.96
C HIS A 32 12.76 5.01 -6.77
N GLU A 33 13.13 6.27 -7.05
CA GLU A 33 13.34 7.30 -6.04
C GLU A 33 12.07 7.60 -5.23
N THR A 34 10.94 7.88 -5.91
CA THR A 34 9.67 8.19 -5.23
C THR A 34 9.16 7.00 -4.43
N MET A 35 9.34 5.79 -4.97
CA MET A 35 8.95 4.56 -4.29
C MET A 35 9.77 4.35 -3.02
N THR A 36 11.11 4.40 -3.11
CA THR A 36 12.00 4.19 -1.96
C THR A 36 11.77 5.21 -0.87
N ALA A 37 11.68 6.51 -1.20
CA ALA A 37 11.42 7.55 -0.21
C ALA A 37 10.09 7.32 0.54
N HIS A 38 9.04 6.91 -0.16
CA HIS A 38 7.75 6.59 0.45
C HIS A 38 7.80 5.31 1.31
N GLN A 39 8.53 4.29 0.86
CA GLN A 39 8.71 3.05 1.62
C GLN A 39 9.51 3.26 2.90
N ASP A 40 10.53 4.12 2.88
CA ASP A 40 11.29 4.51 4.07
C ASP A 40 10.40 5.24 5.09
N TRP A 41 9.46 6.08 4.60
CA TRP A 41 8.45 6.69 5.46
C TRP A 41 7.51 5.63 6.06
N LEU A 42 7.01 4.68 5.27
CA LEU A 42 6.15 3.60 5.79
C LEU A 42 6.87 2.78 6.88
N GLU A 43 8.14 2.43 6.67
CA GLU A 43 8.94 1.68 7.65
C GLU A 43 9.05 2.38 9.01
N GLN A 44 8.98 3.71 9.03
CA GLN A 44 9.09 4.51 10.25
C GLN A 44 7.74 4.77 10.93
N ASN A 45 6.63 4.69 10.20
CA ASN A 45 5.33 5.19 10.63
C ASN A 45 4.27 4.11 10.87
N ILE A 46 4.52 2.85 10.50
CA ILE A 46 3.60 1.75 10.80
C ILE A 46 4.35 0.46 11.12
N HIS A 47 3.91 -0.22 12.17
CA HIS A 47 4.45 -1.50 12.60
C HIS A 47 3.33 -2.53 12.64
N PHE A 48 3.51 -3.63 11.92
CA PHE A 48 2.56 -4.73 11.89
C PHE A 48 3.29 -6.07 11.74
N SER A 49 2.59 -7.14 12.05
CA SER A 49 3.04 -8.52 11.94
C SER A 49 2.57 -9.16 10.63
N PHE A 50 3.32 -10.16 10.18
CA PHE A 50 2.96 -10.96 9.00
C PHE A 50 1.51 -11.48 9.11
N GLY A 51 0.72 -11.26 8.05
CA GLY A 51 -0.67 -11.71 7.97
C GLY A 51 -1.70 -10.74 8.57
N GLU A 52 -1.28 -9.64 9.20
CA GLU A 52 -2.22 -8.59 9.63
C GLU A 52 -2.85 -7.88 8.42
N LYS A 53 -4.12 -7.49 8.59
CA LYS A 53 -4.91 -6.88 7.50
C LYS A 53 -4.73 -5.38 7.57
N ILE A 54 -4.38 -4.77 6.46
CA ILE A 54 -4.25 -3.31 6.36
C ILE A 54 -5.18 -2.83 5.26
N ILE A 55 -6.08 -1.91 5.62
CA ILE A 55 -6.94 -1.24 4.65
C ILE A 55 -6.14 -0.14 3.97
N VAL A 56 -6.22 -0.10 2.64
CA VAL A 56 -5.61 0.98 1.85
C VAL A 56 -6.70 1.68 1.05
N VAL A 57 -6.94 2.94 1.39
CA VAL A 57 -7.83 3.82 0.63
C VAL A 57 -7.13 4.17 -0.68
N SER A 58 -7.65 3.63 -1.77
CA SER A 58 -6.95 3.52 -3.04
C SER A 58 -7.21 4.73 -3.94
N THR A 59 -6.35 5.74 -3.84
CA THR A 59 -6.23 6.85 -4.80
C THR A 59 -5.22 6.44 -5.89
N PRO A 60 -5.42 6.77 -7.18
CA PRO A 60 -4.47 6.36 -8.23
C PRO A 60 -3.20 7.23 -8.23
N THR A 61 -2.35 7.04 -7.22
CA THR A 61 -1.08 7.77 -7.05
C THR A 61 0.13 6.81 -6.95
N PRO A 62 1.35 7.32 -7.23
CA PRO A 62 2.59 6.58 -6.97
C PRO A 62 2.69 6.05 -5.54
N GLU A 63 2.27 6.85 -4.56
CA GLU A 63 2.31 6.53 -3.13
C GLU A 63 1.39 5.35 -2.80
N THR A 64 0.17 5.31 -3.35
CA THR A 64 -0.73 4.17 -3.15
C THR A 64 -0.13 2.90 -3.73
N VAL A 65 0.39 2.92 -4.96
CA VAL A 65 1.02 1.71 -5.54
C VAL A 65 2.26 1.29 -4.75
N SER A 66 3.08 2.25 -4.32
CA SER A 66 4.24 1.99 -3.46
C SER A 66 3.84 1.33 -2.14
N THR A 67 2.75 1.81 -1.53
CA THR A 67 2.16 1.25 -0.30
C THR A 67 1.71 -0.19 -0.50
N LEU A 68 0.94 -0.47 -1.56
CA LEU A 68 0.46 -1.81 -1.86
C LEU A 68 1.63 -2.80 -2.02
N LEU A 69 2.64 -2.43 -2.80
CA LEU A 69 3.82 -3.26 -3.06
C LEU A 69 4.64 -3.53 -1.80
N TRP A 70 4.83 -2.50 -0.97
CA TRP A 70 5.55 -2.62 0.29
C TRP A 70 4.80 -3.49 1.30
N LEU A 71 3.49 -3.31 1.45
CA LEU A 71 2.65 -4.13 2.32
C LEU A 71 2.69 -5.62 1.92
N TRP A 72 2.54 -5.93 0.64
CA TRP A 72 2.69 -7.32 0.16
C TRP A 72 4.11 -7.85 0.37
N HIS A 73 5.13 -7.00 0.21
CA HIS A 73 6.51 -7.39 0.46
C HIS A 73 6.78 -7.75 1.92
N LYS A 74 6.19 -6.98 2.85
CA LYS A 74 6.24 -7.22 4.30
C LYS A 74 5.30 -8.33 4.77
N GLY A 75 4.45 -8.85 3.89
CA GLY A 75 3.54 -9.96 4.17
C GLY A 75 2.23 -9.54 4.84
N ALA A 76 1.80 -8.29 4.70
CA ALA A 76 0.46 -7.87 5.08
C ALA A 76 -0.60 -8.45 4.13
N VAL A 77 -1.81 -8.61 4.65
CA VAL A 77 -3.01 -8.84 3.84
C VAL A 77 -3.61 -7.47 3.51
N VAL A 78 -3.58 -7.10 2.24
CA VAL A 78 -4.07 -5.78 1.82
C VAL A 78 -5.55 -5.83 1.49
N VAL A 79 -6.32 -4.90 2.06
CA VAL A 79 -7.75 -4.70 1.78
C VAL A 79 -7.94 -3.35 1.07
N PRO A 80 -7.89 -3.31 -0.27
CA PRO A 80 -8.06 -2.06 -1.01
C PRO A 80 -9.52 -1.62 -0.99
N VAL A 81 -9.76 -0.36 -0.63
CA VAL A 81 -11.09 0.28 -0.68
C VAL A 81 -11.04 1.50 -1.59
N LYS A 82 -12.16 1.87 -2.21
CA LYS A 82 -12.21 3.03 -3.10
C LYS A 82 -12.03 4.33 -2.31
N HIS A 83 -11.36 5.32 -2.91
CA HIS A 83 -11.12 6.63 -2.30
C HIS A 83 -12.39 7.44 -1.99
N ASP A 84 -13.49 7.16 -2.69
CA ASP A 84 -14.80 7.82 -2.52
C ASP A 84 -15.73 7.08 -1.54
N MET A 85 -15.24 6.00 -0.91
CA MET A 85 -16.03 5.25 0.06
C MET A 85 -16.22 6.06 1.35
N GLN A 86 -17.45 6.06 1.86
CA GLN A 86 -17.80 6.73 3.11
C GLN A 86 -17.07 6.08 4.30
N MET A 87 -16.66 6.89 5.27
CA MET A 87 -15.88 6.41 6.42
C MET A 87 -16.61 5.32 7.21
N ASP A 88 -17.92 5.45 7.41
CA ASP A 88 -18.73 4.43 8.09
C ASP A 88 -18.69 3.07 7.37
N ALA A 89 -18.54 3.05 6.05
CA ALA A 89 -18.41 1.81 5.29
C ALA A 89 -16.99 1.24 5.41
N ILE A 90 -15.96 2.11 5.41
CA ILE A 90 -14.57 1.70 5.67
C ILE A 90 -14.45 1.08 7.07
N GLN A 91 -15.06 1.69 8.08
CA GLN A 91 -15.05 1.16 9.45
C GLN A 91 -15.71 -0.22 9.53
N LYS A 92 -16.87 -0.41 8.89
CA LYS A 92 -17.51 -1.73 8.84
C LYS A 92 -16.63 -2.80 8.19
N ILE A 93 -15.88 -2.45 7.15
CA ILE A 93 -14.92 -3.36 6.52
C ILE A 93 -13.76 -3.65 7.47
N ALA A 94 -13.27 -2.62 8.17
CA ALA A 94 -12.21 -2.74 9.16
C ALA A 94 -12.60 -3.71 10.28
N ASP A 95 -13.80 -3.57 10.83
CA ASP A 95 -14.33 -4.43 11.87
C ASP A 95 -14.53 -5.87 11.36
N ASP A 96 -15.07 -6.06 10.14
CA ASP A 96 -15.33 -7.39 9.55
C ASP A 96 -14.04 -8.18 9.28
N CYS A 97 -12.99 -7.52 8.82
CA CYS A 97 -11.72 -8.18 8.51
C CYS A 97 -10.69 -8.16 9.65
N HIS A 98 -11.04 -7.55 10.79
CA HIS A 98 -10.12 -7.25 11.90
C HIS A 98 -8.85 -6.56 11.40
N ALA A 99 -9.05 -5.42 10.72
CA ALA A 99 -7.94 -4.61 10.20
C ALA A 99 -7.10 -4.05 11.36
N HIS A 100 -5.79 -4.14 11.20
CA HIS A 100 -4.80 -3.57 12.11
C HIS A 100 -4.70 -2.05 11.92
N ALA A 101 -4.79 -1.57 10.68
CA ALA A 101 -4.71 -0.15 10.37
C ALA A 101 -5.45 0.21 9.09
N VAL A 102 -5.77 1.50 8.97
CA VAL A 102 -6.23 2.14 7.73
C VAL A 102 -5.15 3.12 7.27
N ILE A 103 -4.72 3.00 6.02
CA ILE A 103 -3.86 3.96 5.34
C ILE A 103 -4.70 4.72 4.33
N LYS A 104 -4.74 6.05 4.47
CA LYS A 104 -5.37 6.95 3.52
C LYS A 104 -4.42 8.08 3.20
N ASP A 105 -4.01 8.15 1.94
CA ASP A 105 -2.99 9.11 1.48
C ASP A 105 -1.71 8.99 2.34
N GLN A 106 -1.36 10.00 3.13
CA GLN A 106 -0.21 9.99 4.05
C GLN A 106 -0.61 9.90 5.53
N ASP A 107 -1.87 9.55 5.80
CA ASP A 107 -2.38 9.35 7.15
C ASP A 107 -2.53 7.85 7.45
N ILE A 108 -1.99 7.45 8.60
CA ILE A 108 -2.10 6.10 9.15
C ILE A 108 -2.94 6.17 10.42
N THR A 109 -4.02 5.41 10.45
CA THR A 109 -4.85 5.22 11.64
C THR A 109 -4.71 3.77 12.08
N GLU A 110 -3.96 3.55 13.17
CA GLU A 110 -3.94 2.26 13.85
C GLU A 110 -5.31 2.00 14.49
N LEU A 111 -5.78 0.78 14.35
CA LEU A 111 -7.05 0.33 14.91
C LEU A 111 -6.76 -0.57 16.10
N GLU A 112 -7.53 -0.40 17.16
CA GLU A 112 -7.44 -1.31 18.29
C GLU A 112 -7.95 -2.71 17.87
N PRO A 113 -7.23 -3.79 18.23
CA PRO A 113 -7.58 -5.16 17.85
C PRO A 113 -8.87 -5.68 18.51
#